data_AF-A0A524EH59-F1
#
_entry.id   AF-A0A524EH59-F1
#
_cell.length_a   1.000
_cell.length_b   1.000
_cell.length_c   1.000
_cell.angle_alpha   90.00
_cell.angle_beta   90.00
_cell.angle_gamma   90.00
#
_symmetry.space_group_name_H-M   'P 1'
#
loop_
_entity.id
_entity.type
_entity.pdbx_description
1 polymer ?
#
loop_
_entity_poly.entity_id
_entity_poly.type
_entity_poly.pdbx_seq_one_letter_code
_entity_poly.pdbx_strand_id
1 'polypeptide(L)'
;MSLTAREILHRIAQDSGISYRVIAQRVNSDVQKGIPLLKSLHRVATENGLDPNKFTLNSEDIIKEIERIMTENYSQTLMISAVLARMVESKDRDRFPAPAFFAFLEIMSNIPDESMIRKKEPSEDVDDKTAAIIEMSTTLVSLICQWGKDGIIGIAPSLDDKTKSIAKSIYRKTKLLQSGMWVCLSCGEIVNVKETYALLCRKCNAALADATSSAAKRRERERTGYGRTKKGSLLE
;
A
#
# COMPACT_ATOMS: atom_id res chain seq x y z
N MET A 1 -19.97 -0.43 -8.69
CA MET A 1 -18.99 0.66 -8.85
C MET A 1 -17.63 0.01 -8.96
N SER A 2 -16.72 0.47 -9.82
CA SER A 2 -15.40 -0.15 -9.98
C SER A 2 -14.45 0.35 -8.90
N LEU A 3 -13.64 -0.56 -8.34
CA LEU A 3 -12.67 -0.26 -7.29
C LEU A 3 -11.22 -0.31 -7.80
N THR A 4 -10.99 -0.98 -8.93
CA THR A 4 -9.64 -1.08 -9.49
C THR A 4 -9.56 -0.53 -10.91
N ALA A 5 -8.39 -0.02 -11.28
CA ALA A 5 -8.11 0.37 -12.66
C ALA A 5 -8.28 -0.81 -13.62
N ARG A 6 -7.92 -2.02 -13.16
CA ARG A 6 -8.03 -3.26 -13.93
C ARG A 6 -9.48 -3.57 -14.31
N GLU A 7 -10.41 -3.48 -13.37
CA GLU A 7 -11.85 -3.65 -13.64
C GLU A 7 -12.35 -2.68 -14.70
N ILE A 8 -11.97 -1.40 -14.60
CA ILE A 8 -12.36 -0.40 -15.59
C ILE A 8 -11.78 -0.72 -16.97
N LEU A 9 -10.49 -1.06 -17.04
CA LEU A 9 -9.85 -1.43 -18.30
C LEU A 9 -10.54 -2.65 -18.95
N HIS A 10 -10.95 -3.65 -18.16
CA HIS A 10 -11.73 -4.77 -18.66
C HIS A 10 -13.12 -4.36 -19.16
N ARG A 11 -13.82 -3.48 -18.43
CA ARG A 11 -15.14 -2.98 -18.86
C ARG A 11 -15.02 -2.16 -20.16
N ILE A 12 -14.03 -1.27 -20.26
CA ILE A 12 -13.77 -0.53 -21.51
C ILE A 12 -13.46 -1.51 -22.65
N ALA A 13 -12.65 -2.55 -22.39
CA ALA A 13 -12.34 -3.57 -23.39
C ALA A 13 -13.58 -4.32 -23.88
N GLN A 14 -14.46 -4.70 -22.96
CA GLN A 14 -15.73 -5.37 -23.27
C GLN A 14 -16.66 -4.44 -24.06
N ASP A 15 -16.84 -3.21 -23.61
CA ASP A 15 -17.80 -2.26 -24.19
C ASP A 15 -17.34 -1.72 -25.56
N SER A 16 -16.03 -1.60 -25.78
CA SER A 16 -15.45 -1.10 -27.05
C SER A 16 -15.13 -2.22 -28.06
N GLY A 17 -15.08 -3.48 -27.64
CA GLY A 17 -14.59 -4.59 -28.45
C GLY A 17 -13.06 -4.59 -28.69
N ILE A 18 -12.31 -3.67 -28.07
CA ILE A 18 -10.85 -3.63 -28.16
C ILE A 18 -10.22 -4.54 -27.11
N SER A 19 -9.13 -5.23 -27.47
CA SER A 19 -8.42 -6.07 -26.51
C SER A 19 -7.92 -5.27 -25.29
N TYR A 20 -8.06 -5.86 -24.09
CA TYR A 20 -7.56 -5.31 -22.83
C TYR A 20 -6.11 -4.82 -22.93
N ARG A 21 -5.25 -5.61 -23.57
CA ARG A 21 -3.82 -5.30 -23.71
C ARG A 21 -3.57 -3.96 -24.39
N VAL A 22 -4.33 -3.65 -25.44
CA VAL A 22 -4.18 -2.39 -26.19
C VAL A 22 -4.61 -1.20 -25.34
N ILE A 23 -5.73 -1.32 -24.63
CA ILE A 23 -6.24 -0.27 -23.73
C ILE A 23 -5.25 -0.04 -22.58
N ALA A 24 -4.80 -1.12 -21.92
CA ALA A 24 -3.84 -1.04 -20.82
C ALA A 24 -2.51 -0.38 -21.26
N GLN A 25 -1.99 -0.72 -22.44
CA GLN A 25 -0.77 -0.11 -22.97
C GLN A 25 -0.93 1.40 -23.21
N ARG A 26 -2.08 1.83 -23.75
CA ARG A 26 -2.36 3.27 -23.96
C ARG A 26 -2.43 4.02 -22.63
N VAL A 27 -3.22 3.51 -21.69
CA VAL A 27 -3.40 4.14 -20.37
C VAL A 27 -2.07 4.20 -19.61
N ASN A 28 -1.28 3.12 -19.63
CA ASN A 28 0.04 3.11 -19.00
C ASN A 28 1.00 4.12 -19.64
N SER A 29 0.98 4.26 -20.97
CA SER A 29 1.80 5.27 -21.68
C SER A 29 1.41 6.69 -21.28
N ASP A 30 0.11 6.97 -21.12
CA ASP A 30 -0.37 8.28 -20.68
C ASP A 30 0.03 8.58 -19.24
N VAL A 31 -0.13 7.63 -18.33
CA VAL A 31 0.26 7.79 -16.92
C VAL A 31 1.77 8.02 -16.78
N GLN A 32 2.60 7.32 -17.57
CA GLN A 32 4.05 7.55 -17.62
C GLN A 32 4.43 8.94 -18.13
N LYS A 33 3.60 9.54 -18.99
CA LYS A 33 3.74 10.94 -19.44
C LYS A 33 3.19 11.95 -18.44
N GLY A 34 2.69 11.49 -17.29
CA GLY A 34 2.12 12.33 -16.24
C GLY A 34 0.67 12.74 -16.46
N ILE A 35 -0.03 12.08 -17.39
CA ILE A 35 -1.48 12.28 -17.55
C ILE A 35 -2.20 11.50 -16.43
N PRO A 36 -3.08 12.14 -15.63
CA PRO A 36 -3.78 11.46 -14.55
C PRO A 36 -4.58 10.24 -15.02
N LEU A 37 -4.61 9.17 -14.22
CA LEU A 37 -5.25 7.90 -14.57
C LEU A 37 -6.69 8.06 -15.07
N LEU A 38 -7.54 8.79 -14.34
CA LEU A 38 -8.94 9.00 -14.75
C LEU A 38 -9.06 9.76 -16.07
N LYS A 39 -8.20 10.75 -16.29
CA LYS A 39 -8.17 11.50 -17.55
C LYS A 39 -7.78 10.58 -18.71
N SER A 40 -6.81 9.69 -18.51
CA SER A 40 -6.40 8.70 -19.50
C SER A 40 -7.52 7.69 -19.80
N LEU A 41 -8.20 7.18 -18.77
CA LEU A 41 -9.34 6.26 -18.90
C LEU A 41 -10.49 6.92 -19.66
N HIS A 42 -10.85 8.16 -19.30
CA HIS A 42 -11.89 8.93 -19.97
C HIS A 42 -11.54 9.20 -21.42
N ARG A 43 -10.29 9.57 -21.70
CA ARG A 43 -9.83 9.79 -23.08
C ARG A 43 -9.98 8.53 -23.93
N VAL A 44 -9.53 7.38 -23.42
CA VAL A 44 -9.69 6.10 -24.13
C VAL A 44 -11.17 5.73 -24.30
N ALA A 45 -12.02 5.96 -23.30
CA ALA A 45 -13.46 5.72 -23.42
C ALA A 45 -14.08 6.59 -24.53
N THR A 46 -13.81 7.90 -24.53
CA THR A 46 -14.32 8.84 -25.53
C THR A 46 -13.82 8.54 -26.94
N GLU A 47 -12.53 8.22 -27.11
CA GLU A 47 -11.96 7.82 -28.40
C GLU A 47 -12.65 6.59 -29.02
N ASN A 48 -13.29 5.76 -28.19
CA ASN A 48 -14.01 4.56 -28.61
C ASN A 48 -15.54 4.71 -28.57
N GLY A 49 -16.05 5.94 -28.52
CA GLY A 49 -17.49 6.23 -28.55
C GLY A 49 -18.24 5.81 -27.29
N LEU A 50 -17.54 5.57 -26.18
CA LEU A 50 -18.14 5.23 -24.89
C LEU A 50 -18.34 6.47 -24.03
N ASP A 51 -19.34 6.43 -23.14
CA ASP A 51 -19.57 7.48 -22.15
C ASP A 51 -18.51 7.41 -21.03
N PRO A 52 -17.61 8.41 -20.91
CA PRO A 52 -16.55 8.39 -19.91
C PRO A 52 -17.09 8.39 -18.47
N ASN A 53 -18.29 8.91 -18.24
CA ASN A 53 -18.88 8.99 -16.88
C ASN A 53 -19.27 7.60 -16.33
N LYS A 54 -19.32 6.56 -17.15
CA LYS A 54 -19.54 5.17 -16.70
C LYS A 54 -18.28 4.51 -16.11
N PHE A 55 -17.13 5.17 -16.24
CA PHE A 55 -15.80 4.66 -15.89
C PHE A 55 -15.14 5.56 -14.84
N THR A 56 -15.73 5.57 -13.63
CA THR A 56 -15.26 6.37 -12.49
C THR A 56 -14.56 5.49 -11.45
N LEU A 57 -13.56 6.06 -10.78
CA LEU A 57 -12.94 5.52 -9.57
C LEU A 57 -13.09 6.56 -8.46
N ASN A 58 -13.38 6.08 -7.25
CA ASN A 58 -13.44 6.92 -6.07
C ASN A 58 -12.37 6.46 -5.06
N SER A 59 -11.46 7.35 -4.69
CA SER A 59 -10.40 7.05 -3.72
C SER A 59 -10.93 6.70 -2.34
N GLU A 60 -12.01 7.33 -1.88
CA GLU A 60 -12.61 7.05 -0.58
C GLU A 60 -13.18 5.64 -0.51
N ASP A 61 -13.86 5.20 -1.57
CA ASP A 61 -14.48 3.88 -1.60
C ASP A 61 -13.41 2.78 -1.69
N ILE A 62 -12.30 3.04 -2.37
CA ILE A 62 -11.12 2.16 -2.36
C ILE A 62 -10.54 2.08 -0.93
N ILE A 63 -10.38 3.21 -0.24
CA ILE A 63 -9.88 3.23 1.14
C ILE A 63 -10.79 2.44 2.06
N LYS A 64 -12.12 2.66 1.99
CA LYS A 64 -13.11 1.95 2.80
C LYS A 64 -13.06 0.45 2.56
N GLU A 65 -12.90 0.01 1.32
CA GLU A 65 -12.83 -1.42 1.01
C GLU A 65 -11.53 -2.05 1.55
N ILE A 66 -10.40 -1.37 1.43
CA ILE A 66 -9.15 -1.82 2.05
C ILE A 66 -9.30 -1.90 3.58
N GLU A 67 -9.88 -0.87 4.22
CA GLU A 67 -10.18 -0.86 5.67
C GLU A 67 -11.08 -2.04 6.07
N ARG A 68 -12.12 -2.34 5.28
CA ARG A 68 -13.02 -3.47 5.48
C ARG A 68 -12.27 -4.80 5.47
N ILE A 69 -11.47 -5.06 4.43
CA ILE A 69 -10.67 -6.30 4.33
C ILE A 69 -9.72 -6.43 5.53
N MET A 70 -9.08 -5.33 5.96
CA MET A 70 -8.10 -5.35 7.05
C MET A 70 -8.73 -5.51 8.44
N THR A 71 -9.98 -5.11 8.64
CA THR A 71 -10.68 -5.21 9.94
C THR A 71 -11.39 -6.55 10.14
N GLU A 72 -11.71 -7.27 9.05
CA GLU A 72 -12.41 -8.56 9.09
C GLU A 72 -11.69 -9.66 9.88
N ASN A 73 -10.37 -9.73 9.77
CA ASN A 73 -9.54 -10.72 10.45
C ASN A 73 -8.10 -10.22 10.62
N TYR A 74 -7.75 -9.84 11.85
CA TYR A 74 -6.43 -9.32 12.18
C TYR A 74 -5.28 -10.26 11.81
N SER A 75 -5.45 -11.57 12.00
CA SER A 75 -4.42 -12.55 11.66
C SER A 75 -4.13 -12.56 10.15
N GLN A 76 -5.17 -12.40 9.32
CA GLN A 76 -5.01 -12.27 7.88
C GLN A 76 -4.32 -10.97 7.51
N THR A 77 -4.70 -9.86 8.14
CA THR A 77 -4.05 -8.56 7.93
C THR A 77 -2.55 -8.63 8.22
N LEU A 78 -2.15 -9.33 9.28
CA LEU A 78 -0.74 -9.57 9.57
C LEU A 78 -0.06 -10.41 8.47
N MET A 79 -0.70 -11.49 8.00
CA MET A 79 -0.17 -12.30 6.90
C MET A 79 -0.02 -11.49 5.61
N ILE A 80 -1.05 -10.74 5.22
CA ILE A 80 -1.04 -9.82 4.06
C ILE A 80 0.11 -8.82 4.21
N SER A 81 0.25 -8.18 5.38
CA SER A 81 1.32 -7.20 5.62
C SER A 81 2.72 -7.80 5.43
N ALA A 82 2.93 -9.05 5.88
CA ALA A 82 4.20 -9.75 5.73
C ALA A 82 4.49 -10.10 4.26
N VAL A 83 3.47 -10.55 3.51
CA VAL A 83 3.60 -10.83 2.07
C VAL A 83 3.96 -9.56 1.31
N LEU A 84 3.22 -8.48 1.52
CA LEU A 84 3.48 -7.21 0.84
C LEU A 84 4.86 -6.63 1.17
N ALA A 85 5.30 -6.72 2.44
CA ALA A 85 6.62 -6.28 2.84
C ALA A 85 7.73 -7.03 2.09
N ARG A 86 7.59 -8.35 1.92
CA ARG A 86 8.54 -9.16 1.12
C ARG A 86 8.51 -8.79 -0.36
N MET A 87 7.34 -8.54 -0.93
CA MET A 87 7.20 -8.18 -2.34
C MET A 87 7.84 -6.82 -2.67
N VAL A 88 7.80 -5.84 -1.76
CA VAL A 88 8.43 -4.51 -1.99
C VAL A 88 9.95 -4.60 -2.14
N GLU A 89 10.56 -5.55 -1.45
CA GLU A 89 12.00 -5.78 -1.45
C GLU A 89 12.48 -6.76 -2.51
N SER A 90 11.54 -7.47 -3.15
CA SER A 90 11.87 -8.35 -4.25
C SER A 90 12.57 -7.58 -5.37
N LYS A 91 13.60 -8.20 -5.94
CA LYS A 91 14.30 -7.71 -7.15
C LYS A 91 13.68 -8.24 -8.43
N ASP A 92 12.68 -9.10 -8.31
CA ASP A 92 12.03 -9.79 -9.42
C ASP A 92 10.94 -8.93 -10.07
N ARG A 93 10.37 -9.42 -11.16
CA ARG A 93 9.29 -8.74 -11.90
C ARG A 93 8.01 -8.57 -11.08
N ASP A 94 7.83 -9.38 -10.03
CA ASP A 94 6.66 -9.36 -9.14
C ASP A 94 6.82 -8.37 -7.97
N ARG A 95 7.76 -7.43 -8.09
CA ARG A 95 7.99 -6.40 -7.08
C ARG A 95 6.75 -5.53 -6.91
N PHE A 96 6.22 -5.52 -5.68
CA PHE A 96 5.12 -4.62 -5.33
C PHE A 96 5.63 -3.16 -5.28
N PRO A 97 4.97 -2.19 -5.94
CA PRO A 97 5.45 -0.82 -5.94
C PRO A 97 5.50 -0.24 -4.52
N ALA A 98 6.67 0.27 -4.11
CA ALA A 98 6.85 0.85 -2.78
C ALA A 98 5.80 1.94 -2.43
N PRO A 99 5.39 2.84 -3.34
CA PRO A 99 4.31 3.78 -3.05
C PRO A 99 2.96 3.12 -2.71
N ALA A 100 2.61 2.02 -3.40
CA ALA A 100 1.37 1.28 -3.12
C ALA A 100 1.45 0.60 -1.74
N PHE A 101 2.62 0.11 -1.36
CA PHE A 101 2.85 -0.38 -0.01
C PHE A 101 2.76 0.72 1.05
N PHE A 102 3.24 1.93 0.76
CA PHE A 102 3.08 3.05 1.69
C PHE A 102 1.62 3.44 1.87
N ALA A 103 0.81 3.35 0.81
CA ALA A 103 -0.63 3.55 0.92
C ALA A 103 -1.25 2.49 1.85
N PHE A 104 -0.91 1.21 1.66
CA PHE A 104 -1.36 0.13 2.54
C PHE A 104 -1.00 0.39 4.01
N LEU A 105 0.26 0.74 4.30
CA LEU A 105 0.71 1.03 5.67
C LEU A 105 -0.02 2.21 6.30
N GLU A 106 -0.26 3.27 5.52
CA GLU A 106 -0.96 4.46 5.99
C GLU A 106 -2.41 4.14 6.34
N ILE A 107 -3.11 3.38 5.48
CA ILE A 107 -4.49 2.96 5.76
C ILE A 107 -4.51 2.06 7.00
N MET A 108 -3.61 1.08 7.07
CA MET A 108 -3.51 0.19 8.24
C MET A 108 -3.25 0.96 9.54
N SER A 109 -2.42 2.00 9.51
CA SER A 109 -2.12 2.81 10.70
C SER A 109 -3.27 3.70 11.17
N ASN A 110 -4.26 3.94 10.31
CA ASN A 110 -5.46 4.71 10.64
C ASN A 110 -6.61 3.84 11.17
N ILE A 111 -6.45 2.51 11.17
CA ILE A 111 -7.43 1.58 11.74
C ILE A 111 -7.21 1.52 13.26
N PRO A 112 -8.21 1.86 14.09
CA PRO A 112 -8.10 1.74 15.55
C PRO A 112 -7.91 0.26 15.96
N ASP A 113 -7.03 -0.01 16.92
CA ASP A 113 -6.77 -1.38 17.42
C ASP A 113 -8.06 -2.09 17.87
N GLU A 114 -9.01 -1.34 18.45
CA GLU A 114 -10.31 -1.83 18.93
C GLU A 114 -11.22 -2.35 17.81
N SER A 115 -11.02 -1.90 16.57
CA SER A 115 -11.82 -2.32 15.41
C SER A 115 -11.34 -3.63 14.78
N MET A 116 -10.22 -4.18 15.25
CA MET A 116 -9.61 -5.36 14.66
C MET A 116 -10.21 -6.64 15.24
N ILE A 117 -10.92 -7.40 14.40
CA ILE A 117 -11.55 -8.66 14.81
C ILE A 117 -10.51 -9.78 14.77
N ARG A 118 -10.29 -10.46 15.89
CA ARG A 118 -9.48 -11.69 15.94
C ARG A 118 -10.39 -12.90 15.76
N LYS A 119 -10.34 -13.53 14.59
CA LYS A 119 -10.98 -14.84 14.36
C LYS A 119 -9.98 -15.96 14.63
N LYS A 120 -10.46 -17.09 15.18
CA LYS A 120 -9.62 -18.25 15.52
C LYS A 120 -9.15 -19.04 14.29
N GLU A 121 -9.91 -18.99 13.19
CA GLU A 121 -9.59 -19.71 11.97
C GLU A 121 -9.11 -18.74 10.88
N PRO A 122 -8.01 -19.07 10.17
CA PRO A 122 -7.64 -18.35 8.95
C PRO A 122 -8.73 -18.57 7.89
N SER A 123 -9.24 -17.51 7.25
CA SER A 123 -10.16 -17.69 6.10
C SER A 123 -9.38 -18.24 4.92
N GLU A 124 -10.05 -19.06 4.09
CA GLU A 124 -9.46 -19.74 2.93
C GLU A 124 -9.02 -18.77 1.81
N ASP A 125 -9.37 -17.48 1.90
CA ASP A 125 -9.22 -16.49 0.82
C ASP A 125 -8.08 -15.48 1.04
N VAL A 126 -7.02 -15.83 1.79
CA VAL A 126 -5.91 -14.88 2.06
C VAL A 126 -5.25 -14.40 0.77
N ASP A 127 -5.07 -15.29 -0.21
CA ASP A 127 -4.42 -14.97 -1.48
C ASP A 127 -5.27 -14.00 -2.30
N ASP A 128 -6.58 -14.23 -2.40
CA ASP A 128 -7.52 -13.36 -3.10
C ASP A 128 -7.60 -11.97 -2.44
N LYS A 129 -7.67 -11.92 -1.11
CA LYS A 129 -7.64 -10.65 -0.35
C LYS A 129 -6.33 -9.91 -0.53
N THR A 130 -5.20 -10.63 -0.58
CA THR A 130 -3.88 -10.04 -0.86
C THR A 130 -3.85 -9.42 -2.24
N ALA A 131 -4.31 -10.15 -3.27
CA ALA A 131 -4.39 -9.66 -4.64
C ALA A 131 -5.29 -8.43 -4.75
N ALA A 132 -6.47 -8.45 -4.11
CA ALA A 132 -7.38 -7.31 -4.07
C ALA A 132 -6.72 -6.07 -3.45
N ILE A 133 -6.02 -6.21 -2.31
CA ILE A 133 -5.29 -5.11 -1.67
C ILE A 133 -4.19 -4.58 -2.58
N ILE A 134 -3.45 -5.44 -3.28
CA ILE A 134 -2.41 -5.02 -4.24
C ILE A 134 -3.02 -4.14 -5.34
N GLU A 135 -4.10 -4.61 -5.97
CA GLU A 135 -4.75 -3.90 -7.06
C GLU A 135 -5.37 -2.57 -6.60
N MET A 136 -6.07 -2.58 -5.48
CA MET A 136 -6.68 -1.39 -4.88
C MET A 136 -5.64 -0.37 -4.45
N SER A 137 -4.58 -0.79 -3.76
CA SER A 137 -3.51 0.11 -3.30
C SER A 137 -2.76 0.74 -4.49
N THR A 138 -2.49 -0.04 -5.53
CA THR A 138 -1.84 0.46 -6.76
C THR A 138 -2.75 1.44 -7.51
N THR A 139 -4.05 1.13 -7.59
CA THR A 139 -5.06 2.03 -8.18
C THR A 139 -5.15 3.32 -7.38
N LEU A 140 -5.23 3.23 -6.05
CA LEU A 140 -5.33 4.38 -5.15
C LEU A 140 -4.15 5.34 -5.35
N VAL A 141 -2.91 4.84 -5.33
CA VAL A 141 -1.73 5.71 -5.57
C VAL A 141 -1.80 6.37 -6.95
N SER A 142 -2.27 5.65 -7.96
CA SER A 142 -2.44 6.19 -9.32
C SER A 142 -3.49 7.31 -9.41
N LEU A 143 -4.45 7.35 -8.50
CA LEU A 143 -5.44 8.42 -8.40
C LEU A 143 -4.93 9.62 -7.62
N ILE A 144 -4.20 9.39 -6.54
CA ILE A 144 -3.90 10.43 -5.53
C ILE A 144 -2.52 11.06 -5.70
N CYS A 145 -1.64 10.44 -6.49
CA CYS A 145 -0.29 10.93 -6.78
C CYS A 145 -0.13 11.32 -8.25
N GLN A 146 0.74 12.31 -8.50
CA GLN A 146 1.18 12.66 -9.85
C GLN A 146 2.42 11.85 -10.21
N TRP A 147 2.40 11.26 -11.41
CA TRP A 147 3.47 10.42 -11.92
C TRP A 147 4.31 11.16 -12.95
N GLY A 148 5.59 10.83 -13.00
CA GLY A 148 6.50 11.17 -14.08
C GLY A 148 7.36 9.95 -14.42
N LYS A 149 8.34 10.16 -15.31
CA LYS A 149 9.23 9.08 -15.79
C LYS A 149 9.97 8.36 -14.66
N ASP A 150 10.39 9.10 -13.64
CA ASP A 150 11.21 8.59 -12.52
C ASP A 150 10.37 8.27 -11.26
N GLY A 151 9.03 8.19 -11.41
CA GLY A 151 8.09 7.87 -10.34
C GLY A 151 7.26 9.06 -9.89
N ILE A 152 6.91 9.12 -8.61
CA ILE A 152 6.00 10.15 -8.09
C ILE A 152 6.70 11.51 -8.03
N ILE A 153 6.07 12.52 -8.65
CA ILE A 153 6.58 13.90 -8.70
C ILE A 153 5.74 14.88 -7.87
N GLY A 154 4.53 14.49 -7.47
CA GLY A 154 3.63 15.35 -6.71
C GLY A 154 2.37 14.65 -6.23
N ILE A 155 1.43 15.44 -5.74
CA ILE A 155 0.12 15.00 -5.24
C ILE A 155 -0.95 15.51 -6.23
N ALA A 156 -2.03 14.77 -6.42
CA ALA A 156 -3.13 15.22 -7.26
C ALA A 156 -3.75 16.54 -6.72
N PRO A 157 -4.10 17.50 -7.60
CA PRO A 157 -4.47 18.86 -7.21
C PRO A 157 -5.85 18.98 -6.53
N SER A 158 -6.73 18.00 -6.73
CA SER A 158 -8.11 18.01 -6.25
C SER A 158 -8.42 16.74 -5.45
N LEU A 159 -7.97 16.72 -4.20
CA LEU A 159 -8.23 15.64 -3.25
C LEU A 159 -9.01 16.18 -2.05
N ASP A 160 -9.92 15.37 -1.51
CA ASP A 160 -10.53 15.59 -0.20
C ASP A 160 -9.46 15.52 0.91
N ASP A 161 -9.77 16.02 2.10
CA ASP A 161 -8.79 16.14 3.18
C ASP A 161 -8.25 14.78 3.68
N LYS A 162 -9.10 13.75 3.74
CA LYS A 162 -8.69 12.40 4.18
C LYS A 162 -7.69 11.83 3.18
N THR A 163 -8.03 11.84 1.90
CA THR A 163 -7.19 11.32 0.82
C THR A 163 -5.92 12.16 0.63
N LYS A 164 -6.00 13.48 0.82
CA LYS A 164 -4.85 14.40 0.75
C LYS A 164 -3.83 14.12 1.84
N SER A 165 -4.26 13.77 3.05
CA SER A 165 -3.35 13.36 4.14
C SER A 165 -2.55 12.12 3.74
N ILE A 166 -3.25 11.09 3.25
CA ILE A 166 -2.65 9.83 2.78
C ILE A 166 -1.65 10.11 1.64
N ALA A 167 -2.06 10.90 0.64
CA ALA A 167 -1.21 11.26 -0.50
C ALA A 167 0.06 12.03 -0.08
N LYS A 168 -0.05 12.93 0.90
CA LYS A 168 1.12 13.63 1.48
C LYS A 168 2.08 12.67 2.16
N SER A 169 1.57 11.70 2.92
CA SER A 169 2.39 10.67 3.58
C SER A 169 3.14 9.83 2.56
N ILE A 170 2.42 9.32 1.54
CA ILE A 170 3.00 8.54 0.44
C ILE A 170 4.07 9.35 -0.30
N TYR A 171 3.75 10.58 -0.73
CA TYR A 171 4.69 11.45 -1.43
C TYR A 171 6.00 11.65 -0.64
N ARG A 172 5.91 11.96 0.66
CA ARG A 172 7.07 12.15 1.53
C ARG A 172 7.91 10.88 1.65
N LYS A 173 7.27 9.73 1.91
CA LYS A 173 7.94 8.42 2.02
C LYS A 173 8.59 8.03 0.70
N THR A 174 7.94 8.26 -0.43
CA THR A 174 8.49 8.00 -1.76
C THR A 174 9.68 8.91 -2.06
N LYS A 175 9.63 10.19 -1.71
CA LYS A 175 10.77 11.11 -1.89
C LYS A 175 11.98 10.70 -1.06
N LEU A 176 11.76 10.27 0.18
CA LEU A 176 12.82 9.74 1.02
C LEU A 176 13.43 8.46 0.42
N LEU A 177 12.59 7.55 -0.07
CA LEU A 177 13.06 6.32 -0.73
C LEU A 177 13.85 6.63 -2.01
N GLN A 178 13.36 7.57 -2.83
CA GLN A 178 14.03 8.04 -4.05
C GLN A 178 15.40 8.69 -3.76
N SER A 179 15.61 9.26 -2.56
CA SER A 179 16.91 9.77 -2.14
C SER A 179 17.83 8.70 -1.51
N GLY A 180 17.41 7.43 -1.51
CA GLY A 180 18.18 6.31 -0.96
C GLY A 180 18.05 6.15 0.55
N MET A 181 17.04 6.78 1.17
CA MET A 181 16.81 6.80 2.60
C MET A 181 15.46 6.16 2.96
N TRP A 182 15.31 5.66 4.18
CA TRP A 182 14.08 5.03 4.64
C TRP A 182 13.87 5.20 6.15
N VAL A 183 12.61 5.30 6.59
CA VAL A 183 12.24 5.31 8.02
C VAL A 183 11.94 3.88 8.45
N CYS A 184 12.79 3.30 9.29
CA CYS A 184 12.58 1.95 9.83
C CYS A 184 11.17 1.80 10.43
N LEU A 185 10.42 0.79 9.98
CA LEU A 185 9.04 0.57 10.42
C LEU A 185 8.91 0.28 11.92
N SER A 186 9.96 -0.26 12.54
CA SER A 186 9.93 -0.65 13.96
C SER A 186 10.38 0.47 14.91
N CYS A 187 11.48 1.17 14.61
CA CYS A 187 12.06 2.16 15.54
C CYS A 187 11.94 3.60 15.08
N GLY A 188 11.50 3.86 13.85
CA GLY A 188 11.41 5.22 13.29
C GLY A 188 12.76 5.87 12.95
N GLU A 189 13.89 5.17 13.09
CA GLU A 189 15.20 5.69 12.67
C GLU A 189 15.27 5.83 11.14
N ILE A 190 15.83 6.94 10.66
CA ILE A 190 16.14 7.13 9.24
C ILE A 190 17.44 6.41 8.93
N VAL A 191 17.42 5.51 7.95
CA VAL A 191 18.54 4.66 7.55
C VAL A 191 18.72 4.65 6.03
N ASN A 192 19.89 4.22 5.56
CA ASN A 192 20.12 4.02 4.14
C ASN A 192 19.33 2.79 3.67
N VAL A 193 18.65 2.88 2.52
CA VAL A 193 17.87 1.76 1.93
C VAL A 193 18.74 0.53 1.68
N LYS A 194 20.05 0.70 1.43
CA LYS A 194 20.99 -0.43 1.25
C LYS A 194 21.25 -1.19 2.55
N GLU A 195 20.90 -0.61 3.70
CA GLU A 195 21.09 -1.19 5.03
C GLU A 195 19.78 -1.75 5.62
N THR A 196 18.67 -1.67 4.87
CA THR A 196 17.37 -2.18 5.31
C THR A 196 17.14 -3.62 4.90
N TYR A 197 16.42 -4.36 5.75
CA TYR A 197 15.86 -5.68 5.44
C TYR A 197 14.43 -5.74 5.95
N ALA A 198 13.49 -6.19 5.14
CA ALA A 198 12.04 -6.03 5.32
C ALA A 198 11.61 -4.60 5.71
N LEU A 199 12.27 -3.56 5.17
CA LEU A 199 12.07 -2.15 5.54
C LEU A 199 12.35 -1.86 7.03
N LEU A 200 13.16 -2.70 7.67
CA LEU A 200 13.68 -2.54 9.02
C LEU A 200 15.16 -2.17 8.98
N CYS A 201 15.60 -1.36 9.94
CA CYS A 201 17.03 -1.14 10.15
C CYS A 201 17.71 -2.43 10.62
N ARG A 202 19.02 -2.53 10.37
CA ARG A 202 19.83 -3.69 10.78
C ARG A 202 19.66 -4.10 12.24
N LYS A 203 19.52 -3.13 13.16
CA LYS A 203 19.30 -3.39 14.60
C LYS A 203 17.96 -4.06 14.87
N CYS A 204 16.87 -3.53 14.31
CA CYS A 204 15.53 -4.10 14.48
C CYS A 204 15.42 -5.48 13.82
N ASN A 205 16.02 -5.66 12.64
CA ASN A 205 16.04 -6.96 11.98
C ASN A 205 16.82 -8.01 12.80
N ALA A 206 18.00 -7.65 13.32
CA ALA A 206 18.78 -8.55 14.19
C ALA A 206 18.02 -8.93 15.47
N ALA A 207 17.35 -7.96 16.10
CA ALA A 207 16.54 -8.22 17.30
C ALA A 207 15.38 -9.20 17.05
N LEU A 208 14.80 -9.23 15.84
CA LEU A 208 13.78 -10.20 15.46
C LEU A 208 14.39 -11.60 15.27
N ALA A 209 15.54 -11.70 14.61
CA ALA A 209 16.24 -12.98 14.44
C ALA A 209 16.65 -13.57 15.80
N ASP A 210 17.14 -12.74 16.71
CA ASP A 210 17.50 -13.13 18.07
C ASP A 210 16.26 -13.57 18.86
N ALA A 211 15.10 -12.92 18.70
CA ALA A 211 13.86 -13.29 19.37
C ALA A 211 13.37 -14.71 19.01
N THR A 212 13.57 -15.15 17.76
CA THR A 212 13.30 -16.55 17.36
C THR A 212 14.27 -17.55 17.99
N SER A 213 15.48 -17.14 18.34
CA SER A 213 16.47 -17.99 19.01
C SER A 213 16.38 -17.99 20.55
N SER A 214 15.67 -17.01 21.13
CA SER A 214 15.71 -16.69 22.57
C SER A 214 14.34 -16.79 23.27
N ALA A 215 13.43 -17.63 22.77
CA ALA A 215 12.16 -17.98 23.41
C ALA A 215 12.27 -18.63 24.81
N ALA A 216 13.40 -18.48 25.51
CA ALA A 216 13.65 -19.04 26.82
C ALA A 216 13.41 -18.07 27.99
N LYS A 217 13.48 -16.73 27.88
CA LYS A 217 13.32 -15.84 29.08
C LYS A 217 12.79 -14.45 28.74
N ARG A 218 11.48 -14.19 28.92
CA ARG A 218 10.88 -12.84 28.79
C ARG A 218 10.89 -12.10 30.14
N ARG A 219 11.35 -10.84 30.12
CA ARG A 219 11.10 -9.83 31.17
C ARG A 219 10.08 -8.82 30.67
N GLU A 220 9.17 -8.36 31.52
CA GLU A 220 8.18 -7.35 31.15
C GLU A 220 8.84 -5.95 31.04
N ARG A 221 8.31 -5.06 30.20
CA ARG A 221 8.81 -3.67 30.07
C ARG A 221 7.73 -2.71 30.56
N GLU A 222 8.07 -1.91 31.55
CA GLU A 222 7.16 -0.90 32.10
C GLU A 222 7.29 0.43 31.34
N ARG A 223 6.14 1.00 30.99
CA ARG A 223 6.03 2.27 30.25
C ARG A 223 6.04 3.43 31.24
N THR A 224 6.98 4.35 31.07
CA THR A 224 7.15 5.51 31.98
C THR A 224 6.87 6.86 31.31
N GLY A 225 6.39 6.86 30.06
CA GLY A 225 6.00 8.06 29.32
C GLY A 225 5.98 7.86 27.80
N TYR A 226 5.73 8.94 27.03
CA TYR A 226 5.81 8.92 25.57
C TYR A 226 7.26 8.64 25.11
N GLY A 227 7.46 7.51 24.44
CA GLY A 227 8.76 7.12 23.87
C GLY A 227 9.80 6.60 24.89
N ARG A 228 9.46 6.38 26.17
CA ARG A 228 10.40 5.87 27.17
C ARG A 228 9.87 4.59 27.85
N THR A 229 10.65 3.52 27.76
CA THR A 229 10.41 2.27 28.50
C THR A 229 11.66 1.92 29.33
N LYS A 230 11.46 1.36 30.52
CA LYS A 230 12.54 0.77 31.32
C LYS A 230 12.38 -0.76 31.34
N LYS A 231 13.48 -1.48 31.57
CA LYS A 231 13.44 -2.93 31.76
C LYS A 231 12.75 -3.20 33.10
N GLY A 232 11.62 -3.90 33.07
CA GLY A 232 10.95 -4.41 34.28
C GLY A 232 11.63 -5.66 34.81
N SER A 233 11.10 -6.18 35.91
CA SER A 233 11.57 -7.39 36.60
C SER A 233 11.45 -8.65 35.73
N LEU A 234 12.19 -9.68 36.13
CA LEU A 234 11.98 -11.04 35.62
C LEU A 234 10.58 -11.50 36.03
N LEU A 235 9.84 -12.05 35.07
CA LEU A 235 8.68 -12.87 35.37
C LEU A 235 9.21 -14.20 35.94
N GLU A 236 8.69 -14.61 37.10
CA GLU A 236 8.86 -15.97 37.62
C GLU A 236 8.14 -16.98 36.73
#